data_AF-A0A7C8ZW33-F1
#
_entry.id   AF-A0A7C8ZW33-F1
#
_cell.length_a   1.000
_cell.length_b   1.000
_cell.length_c   1.000
_cell.angle_alpha   90.00
_cell.angle_beta   90.00
_cell.angle_gamma   90.00
#
_symmetry.space_group_name_H-M   'P 1'
#
loop_
_entity.id
_entity.type
_entity.pdbx_description
1 polymer ?
#
loop_
_entity_poly.entity_id
_entity_poly.type
_entity_poly.pdbx_seq_one_letter_code
_entity_poly.pdbx_strand_id
1 'polypeptide(L)'
;EMSQKLKKASSLEEALKPEKVPKGLLWEDWEWLVLEHYTDPDFQIKSSINSENRANLTMVSRTGSKPIRQIIYDELGGKDGKVPDLAEIFKATQSEKTE
;
A
#
# COMPACT_ATOMS: atom_id res chain seq x y z
N GLU A 1 -13.31 -9.86 7.35
CA GLU A 1 -13.94 -9.29 6.14
C GLU A 1 -13.11 -9.64 4.91
N MET A 2 -13.75 -10.11 3.85
CA MET A 2 -13.08 -10.44 2.58
C MET A 2 -12.75 -9.14 1.85
N SER A 3 -11.47 -8.76 1.80
CA SER A 3 -10.97 -7.65 1.00
C SER A 3 -11.37 -7.85 -0.46
N GLN A 4 -12.16 -6.92 -1.03
CA GLN A 4 -12.52 -6.97 -2.44
C GLN A 4 -11.24 -6.80 -3.27
N LYS A 5 -10.87 -7.82 -4.06
CA LYS A 5 -9.78 -7.72 -5.03
C LYS A 5 -10.22 -6.79 -6.16
N LEU A 6 -9.89 -5.50 -6.04
CA LEU A 6 -10.11 -4.49 -7.08
C LEU A 6 -9.29 -4.87 -8.32
N LYS A 7 -9.96 -5.15 -9.43
CA LYS A 7 -9.32 -5.38 -10.72
C LYS A 7 -9.07 -4.04 -11.40
N LYS A 8 -7.81 -3.78 -11.79
CA LYS A 8 -7.40 -2.59 -12.55
C LYS A 8 -8.33 -2.41 -13.76
N ALA A 9 -8.85 -1.20 -13.96
CA ALA A 9 -9.57 -0.85 -15.18
C ALA A 9 -8.56 -0.60 -16.31
N SER A 10 -8.89 -1.08 -17.50
CA SER A 10 -8.06 -0.92 -18.71
C SER A 10 -8.33 0.38 -19.46
N SER A 11 -9.50 0.99 -19.25
CA SER A 11 -9.90 2.27 -19.84
C SER A 11 -10.71 3.13 -18.86
N LEU A 12 -10.84 4.42 -19.18
CA LEU A 12 -11.65 5.37 -18.40
C LEU A 12 -13.14 4.98 -18.41
N GLU A 13 -13.67 4.55 -19.55
CA GLU A 13 -15.04 4.03 -19.66
C GLU A 13 -15.26 2.78 -18.80
N GLU A 14 -14.25 1.91 -18.69
CA GLU A 14 -14.33 0.75 -17.81
C GLU A 14 -14.30 1.17 -16.33
N ALA A 15 -13.51 2.19 -15.98
CA ALA A 15 -13.42 2.72 -14.62
C ALA A 15 -14.72 3.36 -14.13
N LEU A 16 -15.51 3.95 -15.04
CA LEU A 16 -16.82 4.54 -14.77
C LEU A 16 -17.97 3.51 -14.78
N LYS A 17 -17.69 2.22 -14.69
CA LYS A 17 -18.76 1.23 -14.48
C LYS A 17 -19.15 1.21 -13.00
N PRO A 18 -20.45 1.14 -12.66
CA PRO A 18 -20.91 1.04 -11.27
C PRO A 18 -20.26 -0.10 -10.48
N GLU A 19 -19.92 -1.20 -11.16
CA GLU A 19 -19.24 -2.36 -10.58
C GLU A 19 -17.80 -2.09 -10.10
N LYS A 20 -17.18 -1.00 -10.55
CA LYS A 20 -15.83 -0.59 -10.17
C LYS A 20 -15.79 0.33 -8.96
N VAL A 21 -16.95 0.87 -8.55
CA VAL A 21 -17.05 1.73 -7.38
C VAL A 21 -16.73 0.90 -6.13
N PRO A 22 -15.72 1.29 -5.33
CA PRO A 22 -15.41 0.61 -4.08
C PRO A 22 -16.61 0.64 -3.11
N LYS A 23 -16.80 -0.45 -2.36
CA LYS A 23 -17.86 -0.53 -1.35
C LYS A 23 -17.72 0.59 -0.32
N GLY A 24 -18.75 1.41 -0.16
CA GLY A 24 -18.78 2.52 0.79
C GLY A 24 -18.32 3.86 0.22
N LEU A 25 -17.95 3.92 -1.06
CA LEU A 25 -17.72 5.17 -1.78
C LEU A 25 -19.00 5.58 -2.55
N LEU A 26 -19.32 6.87 -2.53
CA LEU A 26 -20.41 7.41 -3.35
C LEU A 26 -20.02 7.40 -4.83
N TRP A 27 -21.04 7.34 -5.70
CA TRP A 27 -20.81 7.35 -7.14
C TRP A 27 -20.16 8.66 -7.58
N GLU A 28 -20.64 9.78 -7.04
CA GLU A 28 -20.18 11.13 -7.40
C GLU A 28 -18.70 11.34 -7.03
N ASP A 29 -18.30 10.84 -5.86
CA ASP A 29 -16.90 10.88 -5.41
C ASP A 29 -16.01 10.03 -6.31
N TRP A 30 -16.49 8.83 -6.70
CA TRP A 30 -15.76 7.95 -7.60
C TRP A 30 -15.61 8.54 -9.00
N GLU A 31 -16.69 9.08 -9.55
CA GLU A 31 -16.72 9.74 -10.86
C GLU A 31 -15.74 10.93 -10.88
N TRP A 32 -15.78 11.79 -9.86
CA TRP A 32 -14.84 12.90 -9.74
C TRP A 32 -13.38 12.43 -9.64
N LEU A 33 -13.09 11.41 -8.84
CA LEU A 33 -11.73 10.85 -8.74
C LEU A 33 -11.22 10.34 -10.08
N VAL A 34 -12.06 9.60 -10.82
CA VAL A 34 -11.67 9.03 -12.12
C VAL A 34 -11.51 10.13 -13.17
N LEU A 35 -12.42 11.10 -13.22
CA LEU A 35 -12.47 12.10 -14.30
C LEU A 35 -11.58 13.33 -14.08
N GLU A 36 -11.32 13.71 -12.83
CA GLU A 36 -10.56 14.91 -12.50
C GLU A 36 -9.21 14.58 -11.87
N HIS A 37 -9.16 13.65 -10.91
CA HIS A 37 -7.91 13.42 -10.16
C HIS A 37 -6.96 12.44 -10.86
N TYR A 38 -7.44 11.29 -11.34
CA TYR A 38 -6.59 10.25 -11.92
C TYR A 38 -6.26 10.48 -13.40
N THR A 39 -7.01 11.34 -14.06
CA THR A 39 -6.76 11.86 -15.42
C THR A 39 -5.82 13.07 -15.42
N ASP A 40 -5.61 13.72 -14.28
CA ASP A 40 -4.71 14.87 -14.15
C ASP A 40 -3.30 14.52 -14.68
N PRO A 41 -2.73 15.31 -15.61
CA PRO A 41 -1.44 15.01 -16.21
C PRO A 41 -0.31 14.92 -15.17
N ASP A 42 -0.31 15.77 -14.15
CA ASP A 42 0.72 15.76 -13.11
C ASP A 42 0.60 14.49 -12.26
N PHE A 43 -0.62 14.07 -11.94
CA PHE A 43 -0.86 12.80 -11.28
C PHE A 43 -0.36 11.62 -12.12
N GLN A 44 -0.67 11.57 -13.42
CA GLN A 44 -0.24 10.48 -14.30
C GLN A 44 1.28 10.37 -14.38
N ILE A 45 1.99 11.50 -14.51
CA ILE A 45 3.46 11.54 -14.51
C ILE A 45 4.00 10.96 -13.20
N LYS A 46 3.51 11.45 -12.05
CA LYS A 46 3.94 10.97 -10.72
C LYS A 46 3.64 9.48 -10.54
N SER A 47 2.47 9.02 -10.99
CA SER A 47 2.06 7.62 -10.93
C SER A 47 2.95 6.71 -11.78
N SER A 48 3.33 7.15 -12.98
CA SER A 48 4.28 6.42 -13.85
C SER A 48 5.64 6.29 -13.17
N ILE A 49 6.19 7.41 -12.69
CA ILE A 49 7.48 7.43 -11.98
C ILE A 49 7.43 6.52 -10.75
N ASN A 50 6.36 6.56 -9.96
CA ASN A 50 6.18 5.67 -8.82
C ASN A 50 6.14 4.19 -9.22
N SER A 51 5.49 3.87 -10.34
CA SER A 51 5.41 2.51 -10.86
C SER A 51 6.77 2.02 -11.34
N GLU A 52 7.53 2.85 -12.06
CA GLU A 52 8.90 2.56 -12.51
C GLU A 52 9.86 2.40 -11.33
N ASN A 53 9.82 3.31 -10.37
CA ASN A 53 10.62 3.22 -9.15
C ASN A 53 10.33 1.93 -8.37
N ARG A 54 9.05 1.53 -8.29
CA ARG A 54 8.65 0.29 -7.65
C ARG A 54 9.14 -0.95 -8.42
N ALA A 55 9.15 -0.90 -9.75
CA ALA A 55 9.66 -1.99 -10.59
C ALA A 55 11.18 -2.17 -10.46
N ASN A 56 11.91 -1.06 -10.25
CA ASN A 56 13.36 -1.05 -10.05
C ASN A 56 13.78 -1.29 -8.60
N LEU A 57 12.83 -1.54 -7.69
CA LEU A 57 13.10 -1.78 -6.28
C LEU A 57 13.74 -3.18 -6.10
N THR A 58 15.06 -3.21 -5.96
CA THR A 58 15.83 -4.46 -5.75
C THR A 58 15.70 -5.01 -4.34
N MET A 59 15.50 -4.13 -3.36
CA MET A 59 15.22 -4.49 -1.98
C MET A 59 13.72 -4.32 -1.72
N VAL A 60 12.97 -5.41 -1.85
CA VAL A 60 11.54 -5.44 -1.52
C VAL A 60 11.38 -4.96 -0.07
N SER A 61 10.50 -3.99 0.17
CA SER A 61 10.06 -3.67 1.53
C SER A 61 9.40 -4.92 2.12
N ARG A 62 10.15 -5.67 2.95
CA ARG A 62 9.63 -6.81 3.73
C ARG A 62 8.91 -6.38 5.00
N THR A 63 8.87 -5.07 5.24
CA THR A 63 7.94 -4.49 6.20
C THR A 63 6.54 -4.75 5.65
N GLY A 64 5.88 -5.80 6.16
CA GLY A 64 4.42 -5.86 6.12
C GLY A 64 3.83 -4.58 6.71
N SER A 65 2.51 -4.43 6.71
CA SER A 65 1.81 -3.24 7.21
C SER A 65 2.08 -2.88 8.69
N LYS A 66 2.89 -3.67 9.42
CA LYS A 66 3.24 -3.41 10.82
C LYS A 66 4.37 -2.39 10.92
N PRO A 67 4.16 -1.26 11.61
CA PRO A 67 5.22 -0.28 11.80
C PRO A 67 6.37 -0.87 12.65
N ILE A 68 7.60 -0.41 12.43
CA ILE A 68 8.80 -0.82 13.19
C ILE A 68 8.54 -0.77 14.71
N ARG A 69 7.80 0.25 15.16
CA ARG A 69 7.39 0.41 16.56
C ARG A 69 6.54 -0.75 17.08
N GLN A 70 5.64 -1.29 16.26
CA GLN A 70 4.82 -2.44 16.62
C GLN A 70 5.68 -3.70 16.76
N ILE A 71 6.63 -3.90 15.85
CA ILE A 71 7.58 -5.02 15.90
C ILE A 71 8.43 -4.93 17.17
N ILE A 72 8.94 -3.73 17.49
CA ILE A 72 9.69 -3.49 18.73
C ILE A 72 8.85 -3.83 19.97
N TYR A 73 7.60 -3.35 20.00
CA TYR A 73 6.72 -3.52 21.14
C TYR A 73 6.26 -4.97 21.34
N ASP A 74 5.83 -5.64 20.27
CA ASP A 74 5.25 -6.99 20.33
C ASP A 74 6.29 -8.11 20.32
N GLU A 75 7.40 -7.93 19.60
CA GLU A 75 8.30 -9.04 19.25
C GLU A 75 9.70 -8.89 19.85
N LEU A 76 10.13 -7.67 20.17
CA LEU A 76 11.48 -7.38 20.68
C LEU A 76 11.50 -6.92 22.14
N GLY A 77 10.43 -7.21 22.89
CA GLY A 77 10.38 -6.95 24.33
C GLY A 77 10.15 -5.48 24.72
N GLY A 78 9.71 -4.63 23.79
CA GLY A 78 9.38 -3.24 24.09
C GLY A 78 8.26 -3.07 25.11
N LYS A 79 7.35 -4.06 25.23
CA LYS A 79 6.36 -4.16 26.33
C LYS A 79 6.99 -4.19 27.72
N ASP A 80 8.14 -4.84 27.83
CA ASP A 80 8.86 -5.06 29.09
C ASP A 80 9.93 -3.97 29.33
N GLY A 81 9.93 -2.91 28.52
CA GLY A 81 10.92 -1.83 28.60
C GLY A 81 12.30 -2.18 28.04
N LYS A 82 12.43 -3.30 27.30
CA LYS A 82 13.70 -3.64 26.63
C LYS A 82 13.87 -2.77 25.38
N VAL A 83 15.09 -2.27 25.20
CA VAL A 83 15.50 -1.55 24.00
C VAL A 83 16.29 -2.52 23.14
N PRO A 84 15.73 -3.02 22.03
CA PRO A 84 16.44 -3.94 21.15
C PRO A 84 17.55 -3.25 20.36
N ASP A 85 18.54 -4.04 19.96
CA ASP A 85 19.64 -3.55 19.13
C ASP A 85 19.19 -3.29 17.68
N LEU A 86 19.88 -2.38 16.98
CA LEU A 86 19.60 -2.05 15.58
C LEU A 86 19.68 -3.28 14.66
N ALA A 87 20.61 -4.19 14.91
CA ALA A 87 20.72 -5.42 14.13
C ALA A 87 19.54 -6.37 14.37
N GLU A 88 18.98 -6.40 15.59
CA GLU A 88 17.80 -7.19 15.95
C GLU A 88 16.54 -6.61 15.30
N ILE A 89 16.38 -5.28 15.33
CA ILE A 89 15.30 -4.58 14.65
C ILE A 89 15.36 -4.83 13.14
N PHE A 90 16.55 -4.74 12.53
CA PHE A 90 16.73 -5.00 11.11
C PHE A 90 16.39 -6.45 10.74
N LYS A 91 16.87 -7.43 11.51
CA LYS A 91 16.53 -8.84 11.29
C LYS A 91 15.04 -9.11 11.43
N ALA A 92 14.39 -8.59 12.45
CA ALA A 92 12.96 -8.79 12.68
C ALA A 92 12.07 -8.11 11.62
N THR A 93 12.53 -6.98 11.07
CA THR A 93 11.82 -6.25 10.00
C THR A 93 12.06 -6.82 8.61
N GLN A 94 13.16 -7.57 8.42
CA GLN A 94 13.58 -8.12 7.12
C GLN A 94 13.47 -9.65 7.02
N SER A 95 13.18 -10.36 8.11
CA SER A 95 12.86 -11.78 8.09
C SER A 95 11.47 -11.96 7.47
N GLU A 96 11.39 -12.71 6.36
CA GLU A 96 10.11 -13.18 5.84
C GLU A 96 9.40 -13.97 6.96
N LYS A 97 8.25 -13.48 7.39
CA LYS A 97 7.29 -14.33 8.08
C LYS A 97 6.66 -15.17 6.99
N THR A 98 7.04 -16.44 6.92
CA THR A 98 6.31 -17.44 6.15
C THR A 98 4.91 -17.53 6.76
N GLU A 99 3.95 -16.83 6.17
CA GLU A 99 2.51 -17.00 6.42
C GLU A 99 1.97 -18.19 5.62
#